data_AF-A0AAJ2IIL0-F1
#
_entry.id   AF-A0AAJ2IIL0-F1
#
_cell.length_a   1.000
_cell.length_b   1.000
_cell.length_c   1.000
_cell.angle_alpha   90.00
_cell.angle_beta   90.00
_cell.angle_gamma   90.00
#
_symmetry.space_group_name_H-M   'P 1'
#
loop_
_entity.id
_entity.type
_entity.pdbx_description
1 polymer ?
#
loop_
_entity_poly.entity_id
_entity_poly.type
_entity_poly.pdbx_seq_one_letter_code
_entity_poly.pdbx_strand_id
1 'polypeptide(L)'
;MVIVLETMRAQAEVLASAAMDYANTPDARDRMTRNDVQNSMRTALQEVAQRARNWLSTKLPTEDEIREIITNSLSVFNKIQEQGEQQIKQDADDDAAAASDPYGAMLGYSDPGIDAAIIFKKLCSFTADEDAEYRTAHERLRRMIDSELLQHISDENERFCDLLIAVISDVTSRRISLSDQDAFDERRRRIRSALISFTSALHSHRDQSIRAVREQFGRKTVEEKQALDLFDDLLVSSFDYRWLIKMRDALLHGDINAFKIELNARLEGESTANVFMDRDYMIKFNRAAREKWIKITELEAIDYDPSVLDMIKAAQPQIAELQDQLDAILYPDIADDVATV
;
A
#
# COMPACT_ATOMS: atom_id res chain seq x y z
N MET A 1 21.10 58.20 10.51
CA MET A 1 19.67 57.88 10.72
C MET A 1 19.04 57.24 9.49
N VAL A 2 19.09 57.87 8.31
CA VAL A 2 18.51 57.33 7.05
C VAL A 2 19.03 55.93 6.69
N ILE A 3 20.35 55.70 6.76
CA ILE A 3 20.95 54.37 6.49
C ILE A 3 20.42 53.30 7.45
N VAL A 4 20.17 53.65 8.72
CA VAL A 4 19.64 52.72 9.71
C VAL A 4 18.20 52.33 9.34
N LEU A 5 17.39 53.30 8.94
CA LEU A 5 16.01 53.05 8.50
C LEU A 5 15.95 52.18 7.24
N GLU A 6 16.79 52.45 6.24
CA GLU A 6 16.91 51.62 5.03
C GLU A 6 17.38 50.19 5.35
N THR A 7 18.32 50.04 6.29
CA THR A 7 18.78 48.73 6.77
C THR A 7 17.63 47.97 7.43
N MET A 8 16.84 48.63 8.28
CA MET A 8 15.68 48.03 8.93
C MET A 8 14.59 47.65 7.91
N ARG A 9 14.34 48.50 6.90
CA ARG A 9 13.38 48.19 5.81
C ARG A 9 13.81 46.95 5.05
N ALA A 10 15.06 46.89 4.60
CA ALA A 10 15.60 45.75 3.85
C ALA A 10 15.51 44.45 4.67
N GLN A 11 15.80 44.52 5.97
CA GLN A 11 15.64 43.36 6.86
C GLN A 11 14.18 42.93 6.98
N ALA A 12 13.27 43.88 7.16
CA ALA A 12 11.84 43.60 7.29
C ALA A 12 11.25 42.98 6.03
N GLU A 13 11.62 43.45 4.84
CA GLU A 13 11.17 42.88 3.56
C GLU A 13 11.60 41.41 3.40
N VAL A 14 12.87 41.11 3.68
CA VAL A 14 13.40 39.74 3.57
C VAL A 14 12.75 38.81 4.60
N LEU A 15 12.58 39.27 5.84
CA LEU A 15 11.93 38.49 6.89
C LEU A 15 10.44 38.27 6.62
N ALA A 16 9.74 39.30 6.12
CA ALA A 16 8.33 39.18 5.73
C ALA A 16 8.15 38.20 4.57
N SER A 17 9.02 38.26 3.56
CA SER A 17 9.02 37.31 2.43
C SER A 17 9.23 35.88 2.92
N ALA A 18 10.19 35.65 3.81
CA ALA A 18 10.46 34.32 4.37
C ALA A 18 9.28 33.82 5.24
N ALA A 19 8.64 34.71 6.00
CA ALA A 19 7.48 34.36 6.80
C ALA A 19 6.27 34.01 5.94
N MET A 20 6.00 34.77 4.87
CA MET A 20 4.92 34.47 3.93
C MET A 20 5.17 33.18 3.16
N ASP A 21 6.39 32.93 2.69
CA ASP A 21 6.75 31.66 2.05
C ASP A 21 6.54 30.48 3.00
N TYR A 22 6.95 30.61 4.26
CA TYR A 22 6.75 29.55 5.24
C TYR A 22 5.27 29.23 5.48
N ALA A 23 4.41 30.25 5.50
CA ALA A 23 2.97 30.08 5.69
C ALA A 23 2.27 29.49 4.44
N ASN A 24 2.69 29.93 3.24
CA ASN A 24 1.95 29.66 2.01
C ASN A 24 2.49 28.50 1.18
N THR A 25 3.72 28.05 1.40
CA THR A 25 4.35 26.96 0.63
C THR A 25 4.12 25.62 1.34
N PRO A 26 3.24 24.72 0.81
CA PRO A 26 2.82 23.51 1.52
C PRO A 26 3.94 22.49 1.69
N ASP A 27 4.75 22.28 0.64
CA ASP A 27 5.88 21.35 0.68
C ASP A 27 7.09 22.01 1.33
N ALA A 28 7.60 21.40 2.41
CA ALA A 28 8.78 21.89 3.11
C ALA A 28 10.05 21.90 2.24
N ARG A 29 10.08 21.13 1.15
CA ARG A 29 11.21 21.06 0.21
C ARG A 29 11.30 22.27 -0.72
N ASP A 30 10.17 22.92 -0.98
CA ASP A 30 10.06 24.05 -1.90
C ASP A 30 10.14 25.40 -1.17
N ARG A 31 10.09 25.37 0.18
CA ARG A 31 10.27 26.57 1.02
C ARG A 31 11.67 27.16 0.86
N MET A 32 11.76 28.48 1.04
CA MET A 32 13.01 29.21 1.15
C MET A 32 13.93 28.55 2.18
N THR A 33 15.09 28.09 1.74
CA THR A 33 16.07 27.54 2.65
C THR A 33 16.73 28.64 3.46
N ARG A 34 17.37 28.27 4.58
CA ARG A 34 18.21 29.20 5.34
C ARG A 34 19.25 29.89 4.45
N ASN A 35 19.80 29.18 3.46
CA ASN A 35 20.79 29.74 2.54
C ASN A 35 20.15 30.79 1.62
N ASP A 36 18.93 30.57 1.15
CA ASP A 36 18.21 31.53 0.31
C ASP A 36 17.90 32.80 1.08
N VAL A 37 17.37 32.68 2.30
CA VAL A 37 17.11 33.83 3.18
C VAL A 37 18.40 34.60 3.50
N GLN A 38 19.51 33.89 3.79
CA GLN A 38 20.80 34.53 4.06
C GLN A 38 21.37 35.25 2.83
N ASN A 39 21.20 34.67 1.64
CA ASN A 39 21.63 35.28 0.39
C ASN A 39 20.78 36.52 0.07
N SER A 40 19.45 36.45 0.19
CA SER A 40 18.55 37.59 0.03
C SER A 40 18.88 38.72 1.02
N MET A 41 19.11 38.38 2.30
CA MET A 41 19.53 39.35 3.31
C MET A 41 20.87 40.00 2.97
N ARG A 42 21.85 39.20 2.52
CA ARG A 42 23.17 39.72 2.12
C ARG A 42 23.04 40.67 0.94
N THR A 43 22.28 40.30 -0.09
CA THR A 43 22.05 41.13 -1.28
C THR A 43 21.38 42.44 -0.90
N ALA A 44 20.29 42.41 -0.13
CA ALA A 44 19.57 43.61 0.29
C ALA A 44 20.46 44.56 1.12
N LEU A 45 21.27 44.03 2.04
CA LEU A 45 22.21 44.83 2.83
C LEU A 45 23.38 45.38 2.00
N GLN A 46 23.85 44.63 1.00
CA GLN A 46 24.88 45.09 0.08
C GLN A 46 24.39 46.27 -0.77
N GLU A 47 23.13 46.26 -1.21
CA GLU A 47 22.52 47.37 -1.93
C GLU A 47 22.47 48.65 -1.06
N VAL A 48 22.05 48.52 0.20
CA VAL A 48 22.05 49.64 1.17
C VAL A 48 23.48 50.16 1.39
N ALA A 49 24.47 49.27 1.56
CA ALA A 49 25.85 49.65 1.74
C ALA A 49 26.45 50.35 0.51
N GLN A 50 26.12 49.87 -0.70
CA GLN A 50 26.56 50.47 -1.94
C GLN A 50 25.95 51.86 -2.13
N ARG A 51 24.66 52.02 -1.83
CA ARG A 51 23.96 53.30 -1.86
C ARG A 51 24.60 54.30 -0.89
N ALA A 52 24.92 53.87 0.34
CA ALA A 52 25.63 54.70 1.32
C ALA A 52 27.03 55.13 0.85
N ARG A 53 27.80 54.23 0.23
CA ARG A 53 29.11 54.57 -0.35
C ARG A 53 29.01 55.56 -1.50
N ASN A 54 28.00 55.44 -2.34
CA ASN A 54 27.75 56.38 -3.43
C ASN A 54 27.45 57.79 -2.90
N TRP A 55 26.66 57.90 -1.81
CA TRP A 55 26.41 59.19 -1.14
C TRP A 55 27.68 59.82 -0.55
N LEU A 56 28.57 59.00 0.01
CA LEU A 56 29.83 59.49 0.59
C LEU A 56 30.88 59.88 -0.46
N SER A 57 30.86 59.24 -1.63
CA SER A 57 31.86 59.46 -2.69
C SER A 57 31.47 60.51 -3.72
N THR A 58 30.17 60.72 -3.94
CA THR A 58 29.68 61.59 -5.02
C THR A 58 29.02 62.84 -4.48
N LYS A 59 27.91 62.68 -3.75
CA LYS A 59 27.14 63.78 -3.15
C LYS A 59 26.20 63.23 -2.07
N LEU A 60 26.13 63.93 -0.93
CA LEU A 60 25.16 63.64 0.11
C LEU A 60 23.73 63.93 -0.39
N PRO A 61 22.73 63.14 0.04
CA PRO A 61 21.35 63.32 -0.37
C PRO A 61 20.78 64.66 0.12
N THR A 62 19.89 65.23 -0.68
CA THR A 62 19.18 66.48 -0.34
C THR A 62 18.10 66.24 0.71
N GLU A 63 17.55 67.31 1.29
CA GLU A 63 16.47 67.19 2.28
C GLU A 63 15.21 66.53 1.71
N ASP A 64 14.88 66.82 0.45
CA ASP A 64 13.74 66.21 -0.25
C ASP A 64 13.96 64.71 -0.48
N GLU A 65 15.16 64.30 -0.91
CA GLU A 65 15.53 62.90 -1.08
C GLU A 65 15.48 62.14 0.27
N ILE A 66 15.92 62.77 1.36
CA ILE A 66 15.83 62.19 2.71
C ILE A 66 14.38 61.97 3.12
N ARG A 67 13.49 62.94 2.86
CA ARG A 67 12.06 62.81 3.18
C ARG A 67 11.41 61.70 2.37
N GLU A 68 11.71 61.62 1.08
CA GLU A 68 11.20 60.56 0.20
C GLU A 68 11.64 59.17 0.67
N ILE A 69 12.91 59.01 1.06
CA ILE A 69 13.43 57.73 1.60
C ILE A 69 12.71 57.33 2.88
N ILE A 70 12.46 58.29 3.78
CA ILE A 70 11.73 58.03 5.04
C ILE A 70 10.29 57.61 4.73
N THR A 71 9.60 58.34 3.85
CA THR A 71 8.23 58.02 3.44
C THR A 71 8.12 56.64 2.79
N ASN A 72 9.04 56.29 1.88
CA ASN A 72 9.07 54.98 1.24
C ASN A 72 9.39 53.85 2.23
N SER A 73 10.22 54.11 3.23
CA SER A 73 10.51 53.11 4.26
C SER A 73 9.30 52.85 5.15
N LEU A 74 8.60 53.91 5.57
CA LEU A 74 7.38 53.79 6.35
C LEU A 74 6.25 53.11 5.57
N SER A 75 6.10 53.39 4.28
CA SER A 75 5.08 52.74 3.46
C SER A 75 5.32 51.23 3.31
N VAL A 76 6.57 50.79 3.22
CA VAL A 76 6.91 49.37 3.21
C VAL A 76 6.57 48.69 4.55
N PHE A 77 6.90 49.31 5.68
CA PHE A 77 6.52 48.76 6.99
C PHE A 77 5.01 48.63 7.15
N ASN A 78 4.26 49.67 6.76
CA ASN A 78 2.80 49.64 6.78
C ASN A 78 2.28 48.52 5.86
N LYS A 79 2.83 48.37 4.65
CA LYS A 79 2.42 47.29 3.74
C LYS A 79 2.67 45.91 4.32
N ILE A 80 3.82 45.68 4.95
CA ILE A 80 4.14 44.40 5.61
C ILE A 80 3.14 44.13 6.75
N GLN A 81 2.84 45.14 7.55
CA GLN A 81 1.88 45.03 8.64
C GLN A 81 0.46 44.73 8.11
N GLU A 82 -0.01 45.49 7.13
CA GLU A 82 -1.32 45.29 6.50
C GLU A 82 -1.45 43.90 5.87
N GLN A 83 -0.40 43.43 5.19
CA GLN A 83 -0.38 42.08 4.62
C GLN A 83 -0.42 41.01 5.70
N GLY A 84 0.33 41.18 6.80
CA GLY A 84 0.28 40.25 7.94
C GLY A 84 -1.09 40.22 8.62
N GLU A 85 -1.71 41.38 8.84
CA GLU A 85 -3.05 41.48 9.41
C GLU A 85 -4.11 40.88 8.50
N GLN A 86 -4.02 41.10 7.19
CA GLN A 86 -4.91 40.49 6.20
C GLN A 86 -4.78 38.98 6.18
N GLN A 87 -3.55 38.44 6.19
CA GLN A 87 -3.32 37.00 6.22
C GLN A 87 -3.89 36.37 7.49
N ILE A 88 -3.58 36.92 8.67
CA ILE A 88 -4.12 36.42 9.94
C ILE A 88 -5.65 36.40 9.94
N LYS A 89 -6.25 37.47 9.40
CA LYS A 89 -7.70 37.56 9.31
C LYS A 89 -8.26 36.52 8.34
N GLN A 90 -7.63 36.34 7.18
CA GLN A 90 -8.04 35.35 6.20
C GLN A 90 -7.94 33.93 6.76
N ASP A 91 -6.83 33.58 7.41
CA ASP A 91 -6.65 32.27 8.06
C ASP A 91 -7.72 32.05 9.14
N ALA A 92 -8.03 33.07 9.95
CA ALA A 92 -9.07 33.00 10.97
C ALA A 92 -10.48 32.86 10.38
N ASP A 93 -10.77 33.55 9.26
CA ASP A 93 -12.04 33.45 8.55
C ASP A 93 -12.19 32.06 7.91
N ASP A 94 -11.11 31.51 7.33
CA ASP A 94 -11.07 30.17 6.73
C ASP A 94 -11.22 29.07 7.80
N ASP A 95 -10.54 29.18 8.94
CA ASP A 95 -10.68 28.28 10.09
C ASP A 95 -12.12 28.32 10.66
N ALA A 96 -12.71 29.51 10.76
CA ALA A 96 -14.09 29.67 11.22
C ALA A 96 -15.09 29.06 10.24
N ALA A 97 -14.87 29.23 8.93
CA ALA A 97 -15.70 28.62 7.89
C ALA A 97 -15.61 27.09 7.95
N ALA A 98 -14.40 26.52 8.07
CA ALA A 98 -14.19 25.09 8.22
C ALA A 98 -14.83 24.53 9.49
N ALA A 99 -14.73 25.24 10.62
CA ALA A 99 -15.36 24.83 11.87
C ALA A 99 -16.91 24.84 11.80
N SER A 100 -17.48 25.74 11.00
CA SER A 100 -18.93 25.84 10.81
C SER A 100 -19.51 24.77 9.88
N ASP A 101 -18.67 24.15 9.04
CA ASP A 101 -19.07 23.17 8.04
C ASP A 101 -17.99 22.07 7.88
N PRO A 102 -17.81 21.26 8.93
CA PRO A 102 -16.68 20.34 9.04
C PRO A 102 -16.84 19.05 8.21
N TYR A 103 -18.04 18.77 7.71
CA TYR A 103 -18.36 17.53 7.01
C TYR A 103 -18.65 17.81 5.53
N GLY A 104 -18.10 17.00 4.63
CA GLY A 104 -18.34 17.19 3.20
C GLY A 104 -17.37 16.42 2.31
N ALA A 105 -17.70 16.36 1.02
CA ALA A 105 -16.84 15.76 0.01
C ALA A 105 -15.85 16.80 -0.56
N MET A 106 -14.59 16.39 -0.65
CA MET A 106 -13.49 17.18 -1.21
C MET A 106 -12.93 16.47 -2.44
N LEU A 107 -12.86 17.17 -3.56
CA LEU A 107 -12.17 16.72 -4.77
C LEU A 107 -10.74 17.23 -4.76
N GLY A 108 -9.76 16.31 -4.71
CA GLY A 108 -8.37 16.60 -4.99
C GLY A 108 -8.04 16.38 -6.47
N TYR A 109 -7.50 17.38 -7.16
CA TYR A 109 -7.05 17.26 -8.55
C TYR A 109 -5.79 18.09 -8.80
N SER A 110 -5.04 17.77 -9.85
CA SER A 110 -3.85 18.52 -10.26
C SER A 110 -4.17 19.35 -11.50
N ASP A 111 -3.77 20.62 -11.51
CA ASP A 111 -3.88 21.51 -12.67
C ASP A 111 -2.48 22.02 -13.03
N PRO A 112 -1.92 21.67 -14.21
CA PRO A 112 -0.60 22.14 -14.63
C PRO A 112 -0.48 23.66 -14.76
N GLY A 113 -1.60 24.40 -14.82
CA GLY A 113 -1.61 25.86 -14.89
C GLY A 113 -1.51 26.55 -13.52
N ILE A 114 -1.55 25.79 -12.42
CA ILE A 114 -1.49 26.30 -11.06
C ILE A 114 -0.27 25.68 -10.39
N ASP A 115 0.54 26.51 -9.73
CA ASP A 115 1.69 26.07 -8.95
C ASP A 115 1.24 25.46 -7.60
N ALA A 116 0.51 24.34 -7.69
CA ALA A 116 0.01 23.57 -6.57
C ALA A 116 0.07 22.07 -6.89
N ALA A 117 0.62 21.26 -5.96
CA ALA A 117 0.72 19.82 -6.15
C ALA A 117 -0.66 19.14 -6.29
N ILE A 118 -1.61 19.56 -5.45
CA ILE A 118 -3.01 19.14 -5.48
C ILE A 118 -3.86 20.35 -5.10
N ILE A 119 -4.93 20.57 -5.86
CA ILE A 119 -5.98 21.54 -5.59
C ILE A 119 -7.14 20.78 -4.96
N PHE A 120 -7.57 21.24 -3.79
CA PHE A 120 -8.76 20.72 -3.12
C PHE A 120 -9.95 21.62 -3.39
N LYS A 121 -11.05 21.04 -3.85
CA LYS A 121 -12.32 21.73 -4.06
C LYS A 121 -13.43 21.02 -3.30
N LYS A 122 -14.11 21.74 -2.40
CA LYS A 122 -15.33 21.23 -1.77
C LYS A 122 -16.41 21.04 -2.83
N LEU A 123 -16.97 19.84 -2.92
CA LEU A 123 -18.05 19.50 -3.84
C LEU A 123 -19.41 19.73 -3.19
N CYS A 124 -19.56 19.29 -1.94
CA CYS A 124 -20.77 19.42 -1.15
C CYS A 124 -20.46 19.36 0.35
N SER A 125 -21.44 19.78 1.14
CA SER A 125 -21.42 19.68 2.61
C SER A 125 -22.33 18.53 3.04
N PHE A 126 -21.95 17.88 4.12
CA PHE A 126 -22.74 16.82 4.73
C PHE A 126 -23.23 17.25 6.10
N THR A 127 -24.33 16.65 6.53
CA THR A 127 -24.65 16.57 7.96
C THR A 127 -23.71 15.60 8.65
N ALA A 128 -23.65 15.67 9.98
CA ALA A 128 -22.84 14.72 10.77
C ALA A 128 -23.29 13.27 10.58
N ASP A 129 -24.60 13.05 10.39
CA ASP A 129 -25.18 11.73 10.20
C ASP A 129 -24.84 11.17 8.82
N GLU A 130 -24.94 11.99 7.76
CA GLU A 130 -24.52 11.62 6.40
C GLU A 130 -23.02 11.28 6.37
N ASP A 131 -22.15 12.11 6.94
CA ASP A 131 -20.70 11.81 7.01
C ASP A 131 -20.42 10.49 7.74
N ALA A 132 -21.12 10.25 8.85
CA ALA A 132 -20.99 9.00 9.60
C ALA A 132 -21.41 7.79 8.75
N GLU A 133 -22.46 7.92 7.95
CA GLU A 133 -22.93 6.89 7.02
C GLU A 133 -21.89 6.60 5.94
N TYR A 134 -21.44 7.63 5.19
CA TYR A 134 -20.38 7.50 4.17
C TYR A 134 -19.10 6.87 4.73
N ARG A 135 -18.64 7.37 5.88
CA ARG A 135 -17.41 6.88 6.52
C ARG A 135 -17.55 5.43 6.97
N THR A 136 -18.73 5.05 7.47
CA THR A 136 -19.00 3.67 7.90
C THR A 136 -19.02 2.73 6.70
N ALA A 137 -19.73 3.09 5.62
CA ALA A 137 -19.75 2.32 4.38
C ALA A 137 -18.35 2.17 3.79
N HIS A 138 -17.61 3.27 3.66
CA HIS A 138 -16.23 3.24 3.17
C HIS A 138 -15.30 2.38 4.04
N GLU A 139 -15.39 2.47 5.37
CA GLU A 139 -14.60 1.64 6.27
C GLU A 139 -14.93 0.15 6.15
N ARG A 140 -16.20 -0.21 5.93
CA ARG A 140 -16.62 -1.60 5.68
C ARG A 140 -16.07 -2.12 4.36
N LEU A 141 -16.21 -1.36 3.28
CA LEU A 141 -15.65 -1.71 1.97
C LEU A 141 -14.13 -1.85 2.02
N ARG A 142 -13.44 -0.91 2.68
CA ARG A 142 -11.99 -0.99 2.88
C ARG A 142 -11.61 -2.27 3.63
N ARG A 143 -12.31 -2.59 4.72
CA ARG A 143 -12.04 -3.82 5.48
C ARG A 143 -12.26 -5.07 4.66
N MET A 144 -13.31 -5.13 3.84
CA MET A 144 -13.53 -6.26 2.95
C MET A 144 -12.32 -6.45 2.04
N ILE A 145 -11.92 -5.39 1.31
CA ILE A 145 -10.78 -5.43 0.39
C ILE A 145 -9.48 -5.80 1.11
N ASP A 146 -9.20 -5.18 2.26
CA ASP A 146 -7.98 -5.43 3.04
C ASP A 146 -7.94 -6.85 3.66
N SER A 147 -9.11 -7.44 3.90
CA SER A 147 -9.25 -8.79 4.46
C SER A 147 -9.23 -9.90 3.40
N GLU A 148 -9.19 -9.53 2.11
CA GLU A 148 -9.21 -10.46 1.00
C GLU A 148 -7.90 -11.26 0.93
N LEU A 149 -7.95 -12.50 1.45
CA LEU A 149 -6.80 -13.41 1.45
C LEU A 149 -6.69 -14.24 0.16
N LEU A 150 -7.63 -14.09 -0.77
CA LEU A 150 -7.52 -14.67 -2.12
C LEU A 150 -6.32 -14.13 -2.88
N GLN A 151 -6.05 -12.82 -2.75
CA GLN A 151 -4.88 -12.21 -3.37
C GLN A 151 -3.60 -12.85 -2.83
N HIS A 152 -3.51 -13.10 -1.52
CA HIS A 152 -2.35 -13.77 -0.94
C HIS A 152 -2.14 -15.19 -1.50
N ILE A 153 -3.22 -15.98 -1.67
CA ILE A 153 -3.13 -17.31 -2.30
C ILE A 153 -2.63 -17.18 -3.75
N SER A 154 -3.14 -16.20 -4.48
CA SER A 154 -2.76 -15.92 -5.87
C SER A 154 -1.28 -15.52 -5.98
N ASP A 155 -0.82 -14.61 -5.12
CA ASP A 155 0.57 -14.18 -5.03
C ASP A 155 1.52 -15.36 -4.73
N GLU A 156 1.15 -16.26 -3.80
CA GLU A 156 1.98 -17.42 -3.50
C GLU A 156 1.97 -18.46 -4.63
N ASN A 157 0.87 -18.57 -5.39
CA ASN A 157 0.83 -19.39 -6.60
C ASN A 157 1.71 -18.81 -7.71
N GLU A 158 1.69 -17.50 -7.93
CA GLU A 158 2.57 -16.82 -8.88
C GLU A 158 4.04 -17.02 -8.51
N ARG A 159 4.40 -16.83 -7.24
CA ARG A 159 5.75 -17.11 -6.72
C ARG A 159 6.19 -18.54 -6.95
N PHE A 160 5.27 -19.50 -6.79
CA PHE A 160 5.54 -20.90 -7.07
C PHE A 160 5.78 -21.14 -8.57
N CYS A 161 4.94 -20.56 -9.44
CA CYS A 161 5.10 -20.64 -10.89
C CYS A 161 6.42 -19.99 -11.37
N ASP A 162 6.75 -18.80 -10.87
CA ASP A 162 7.99 -18.09 -11.19
C ASP A 162 9.23 -18.92 -10.84
N LEU A 163 9.20 -19.59 -9.69
CA LEU A 163 10.27 -20.48 -9.30
C LEU A 163 10.41 -21.67 -10.26
N LEU A 164 9.30 -22.29 -10.68
CA LEU A 164 9.33 -23.38 -11.64
C LEU A 164 9.85 -22.92 -13.00
N ILE A 165 9.43 -21.75 -13.47
CA ILE A 165 9.93 -21.12 -14.71
C ILE A 165 11.43 -20.88 -14.61
N ALA A 166 11.92 -20.37 -13.48
CA ALA A 166 13.35 -20.17 -13.24
C ALA A 166 14.13 -21.49 -13.25
N VAL A 167 13.59 -22.54 -12.64
CA VAL A 167 14.17 -23.89 -12.66
C VAL A 167 14.25 -24.44 -14.08
N ILE A 168 13.16 -24.38 -14.85
CA ILE A 168 13.16 -24.80 -16.26
C ILE A 168 14.20 -24.01 -17.06
N SER A 169 14.20 -22.69 -16.92
CA SER A 169 15.09 -21.79 -17.66
C SER A 169 16.56 -22.12 -17.42
N ASP A 170 16.94 -22.42 -16.19
CA ASP A 170 18.32 -22.78 -15.85
C ASP A 170 18.74 -24.14 -16.42
N VAL A 171 17.82 -25.12 -16.46
CA VAL A 171 18.11 -26.44 -17.05
C VAL A 171 18.21 -26.31 -18.58
N THR A 172 17.28 -25.60 -19.23
CA THR A 172 17.28 -25.37 -20.68
C THR A 172 18.51 -24.60 -21.15
N SER A 173 18.92 -23.57 -20.40
CA SER A 173 20.10 -22.76 -20.72
C SER A 173 21.44 -23.45 -20.39
N ARG A 174 21.41 -24.70 -19.90
CA ARG A 174 22.58 -25.48 -19.47
C ARG A 174 23.46 -24.74 -18.45
N ARG A 175 22.86 -23.81 -17.69
CA ARG A 175 23.55 -23.12 -16.59
C ARG A 175 23.89 -24.08 -15.47
N ILE A 176 23.18 -25.21 -15.40
CA ILE A 176 23.40 -26.27 -14.42
C ILE A 176 23.56 -27.61 -15.14
N SER A 177 24.54 -28.39 -14.70
CA SER A 177 24.69 -29.77 -15.15
C SER A 177 23.61 -30.66 -14.49
N LEU A 178 22.96 -31.51 -15.27
CA LEU A 178 22.03 -32.53 -14.76
C LEU A 178 22.68 -33.52 -13.76
N SER A 179 24.01 -33.57 -13.74
CA SER A 179 24.80 -34.42 -12.84
C SER A 179 25.19 -33.75 -11.52
N ASP A 180 24.88 -32.46 -11.34
CA ASP A 180 25.23 -31.69 -10.15
C ASP A 180 24.17 -31.91 -9.05
N GLN A 181 24.41 -32.88 -8.17
CA GLN A 181 23.45 -33.25 -7.12
C GLN A 181 23.16 -32.08 -6.15
N ASP A 182 24.17 -31.29 -5.78
CA ASP A 182 24.01 -30.16 -4.87
C ASP A 182 23.11 -29.07 -5.48
N ALA A 183 23.27 -28.81 -6.78
CA ALA A 183 22.42 -27.87 -7.49
C ALA A 183 20.96 -28.35 -7.59
N PHE A 184 20.73 -29.65 -7.76
CA PHE A 184 19.39 -30.23 -7.77
C PHE A 184 18.74 -30.20 -6.38
N ASP A 185 19.50 -30.51 -5.33
CA ASP A 185 19.02 -30.47 -3.95
C ASP A 185 18.63 -29.05 -3.54
N GLU A 186 19.42 -28.03 -3.92
CA GLU A 186 19.07 -26.63 -3.67
C GLU A 186 17.76 -26.22 -4.36
N ARG A 187 17.53 -26.66 -5.61
CA ARG A 187 16.25 -26.39 -6.31
C ARG A 187 15.08 -27.12 -5.67
N ARG A 188 15.28 -28.39 -5.28
CA ARG A 188 14.26 -29.16 -4.55
C ARG A 188 13.91 -28.46 -3.24
N ARG A 189 14.89 -27.92 -2.52
CA ARG A 189 14.68 -27.13 -1.30
C ARG A 189 13.88 -25.85 -1.56
N ARG A 190 14.18 -25.11 -2.65
CA ARG A 190 13.42 -23.91 -3.02
C ARG A 190 11.98 -24.25 -3.41
N ILE A 191 11.77 -25.28 -4.22
CA ILE A 191 10.44 -25.75 -4.64
C ILE A 191 9.62 -26.14 -3.41
N ARG A 192 10.24 -26.90 -2.49
CA ARG A 192 9.64 -27.22 -1.19
C ARG A 192 9.23 -25.97 -0.43
N SER A 193 10.11 -24.97 -0.34
CA SER A 193 9.81 -23.72 0.37
C SER A 193 8.62 -23.00 -0.24
N ALA A 194 8.55 -22.89 -1.56
CA ALA A 194 7.42 -22.27 -2.26
C ALA A 194 6.12 -23.06 -2.07
N LEU A 195 6.17 -24.40 -2.10
CA LEU A 195 5.01 -25.25 -1.79
C LEU A 195 4.52 -25.07 -0.35
N ILE A 196 5.44 -24.94 0.62
CA ILE A 196 5.08 -24.65 2.01
C ILE A 196 4.38 -23.30 2.11
N SER A 197 4.89 -22.27 1.43
CA SER A 197 4.27 -20.95 1.43
C SER A 197 2.86 -20.99 0.84
N PHE A 198 2.70 -21.56 -0.35
CA PHE A 198 1.40 -21.68 -1.02
C PHE A 198 0.39 -22.48 -0.18
N THR A 199 0.76 -23.68 0.27
CA THR A 199 -0.15 -24.51 1.07
C THR A 199 -0.44 -23.91 2.45
N SER A 200 0.48 -23.10 2.99
CA SER A 200 0.23 -22.30 4.20
C SER A 200 -0.71 -21.13 3.94
N ALA A 201 -0.66 -20.48 2.77
CA ALA A 201 -1.62 -19.46 2.40
C ALA A 201 -3.06 -20.01 2.38
N LEU A 202 -3.26 -21.23 1.85
CA LEU A 202 -4.57 -21.91 1.91
C LEU A 202 -5.02 -22.15 3.36
N HIS A 203 -4.12 -22.61 4.23
CA HIS A 203 -4.45 -22.82 5.65
C HIS A 203 -4.73 -21.49 6.38
N SER A 204 -3.98 -20.44 6.07
CA SER A 204 -4.15 -19.11 6.63
C SER A 204 -5.45 -18.46 6.18
N HIS A 205 -5.86 -18.64 4.92
CA HIS A 205 -7.19 -18.22 4.44
C HIS A 205 -8.29 -18.77 5.33
N ARG A 206 -8.30 -20.08 5.59
CA ARG A 206 -9.26 -20.69 6.53
C ARG A 206 -9.21 -20.07 7.93
N ASP A 207 -8.04 -20.06 8.55
CA ASP A 207 -7.92 -19.62 9.95
C ASP A 207 -8.32 -18.15 10.13
N GLN A 208 -7.93 -17.29 9.19
CA GLN A 208 -8.20 -15.86 9.25
C GLN A 208 -9.64 -15.53 8.87
N SER A 209 -10.25 -16.20 7.89
CA SER A 209 -11.68 -16.00 7.57
C SER A 209 -12.56 -16.37 8.77
N ILE A 210 -12.30 -17.51 9.42
CA ILE A 210 -13.03 -17.89 10.64
C ILE A 210 -12.77 -16.90 11.78
N ARG A 211 -11.54 -16.38 11.88
CA ARG A 211 -11.20 -15.36 12.87
C ARG A 211 -11.95 -14.05 12.61
N ALA A 212 -12.03 -13.59 11.37
CA ALA A 212 -12.76 -12.38 10.99
C ALA A 212 -14.24 -12.49 11.37
N VAL A 213 -14.87 -13.62 11.06
CA VAL A 213 -16.27 -13.91 11.45
C VAL A 213 -16.42 -13.87 12.98
N ARG A 214 -15.49 -14.46 13.73
CA ARG A 214 -15.51 -14.42 15.21
C ARG A 214 -15.31 -13.03 15.78
N GLU A 215 -14.49 -12.19 15.14
CA GLU A 215 -14.25 -10.81 15.57
C GLU A 215 -15.49 -9.92 15.32
N GLN A 216 -16.24 -10.19 14.25
CA GLN A 216 -17.44 -9.44 13.89
C GLN A 216 -18.70 -9.90 14.65
N PHE A 217 -18.96 -11.20 14.70
CA PHE A 217 -20.22 -11.75 15.24
C PHE A 217 -20.06 -12.39 16.62
N GLY A 218 -18.84 -12.75 17.01
CA GLY A 218 -18.55 -13.48 18.24
C GLY A 218 -18.39 -14.99 18.04
N ARG A 219 -18.25 -15.74 19.14
CA ARG A 219 -18.06 -17.20 19.10
C ARG A 219 -19.36 -17.96 19.33
N LYS A 220 -19.46 -19.14 18.72
CA LYS A 220 -20.59 -20.08 18.74
C LYS A 220 -21.88 -19.47 18.18
N THR A 221 -21.75 -18.56 17.23
CA THR A 221 -22.90 -17.96 16.54
C THR A 221 -23.27 -18.77 15.29
N VAL A 222 -24.40 -18.42 14.67
CA VAL A 222 -24.86 -19.07 13.44
C VAL A 222 -23.89 -18.77 12.30
N GLU A 223 -23.37 -17.55 12.25
CA GLU A 223 -22.42 -17.06 11.24
C GLU A 223 -21.08 -17.79 11.32
N GLU A 224 -20.52 -17.98 12.54
CA GLU A 224 -19.31 -18.79 12.71
C GLU A 224 -19.55 -20.22 12.22
N LYS A 225 -20.71 -20.79 12.56
CA LYS A 225 -21.04 -22.16 12.14
C LYS A 225 -21.17 -22.25 10.62
N GLN A 226 -21.85 -21.31 9.98
CA GLN A 226 -21.97 -21.24 8.53
C GLN A 226 -20.59 -21.17 7.87
N ALA A 227 -19.71 -20.27 8.33
CA ALA A 227 -18.37 -20.16 7.78
C ALA A 227 -17.55 -21.46 7.97
N LEU A 228 -17.65 -22.12 9.12
CA LEU A 228 -17.01 -23.43 9.34
C LEU A 228 -17.55 -24.51 8.39
N ASP A 229 -18.89 -24.58 8.24
CA ASP A 229 -19.57 -25.54 7.38
C ASP A 229 -19.13 -25.34 5.92
N LEU A 230 -18.94 -24.10 5.45
CA LEU A 230 -18.42 -23.82 4.10
C LEU A 230 -17.03 -24.42 3.85
N PHE A 231 -16.09 -24.26 4.80
CA PHE A 231 -14.75 -24.88 4.66
C PHE A 231 -14.80 -26.40 4.76
N ASP A 232 -15.66 -26.95 5.62
CA ASP A 232 -15.83 -28.39 5.75
C ASP A 232 -16.45 -28.99 4.47
N ASP A 233 -17.41 -28.30 3.84
CA ASP A 233 -17.98 -28.67 2.55
C ASP A 233 -16.93 -28.62 1.43
N LEU A 234 -16.05 -27.61 1.40
CA LEU A 234 -14.93 -27.57 0.46
C LEU A 234 -13.96 -28.74 0.67
N LEU A 235 -13.63 -29.08 1.92
CA LEU A 235 -12.79 -30.25 2.23
C LEU A 235 -13.43 -31.58 1.79
N VAL A 236 -14.76 -31.68 1.84
CA VAL A 236 -15.48 -32.91 1.43
C VAL A 236 -15.59 -33.02 -0.09
N SER A 237 -15.91 -31.92 -0.76
CA SER A 237 -16.21 -31.84 -2.20
C SER A 237 -14.98 -31.77 -3.08
N SER A 238 -13.88 -31.18 -2.61
CA SER A 238 -12.66 -30.97 -3.39
C SER A 238 -11.57 -31.97 -3.02
N PHE A 239 -11.20 -32.84 -3.97
CA PHE A 239 -10.03 -33.70 -3.81
C PHE A 239 -8.75 -32.86 -3.71
N ASP A 240 -8.59 -31.92 -4.63
CA ASP A 240 -7.38 -31.15 -4.83
C ASP A 240 -7.09 -30.23 -3.63
N TYR A 241 -8.07 -29.42 -3.21
CA TYR A 241 -7.92 -28.53 -2.06
C TYR A 241 -7.56 -29.31 -0.78
N ARG A 242 -8.28 -30.42 -0.53
CA ARG A 242 -8.06 -31.27 0.64
C ARG A 242 -6.64 -31.81 0.71
N TRP A 243 -6.14 -32.33 -0.41
CA TRP A 243 -4.80 -32.91 -0.46
C TRP A 243 -3.70 -31.85 -0.48
N LEU A 244 -3.93 -30.65 -1.04
CA LEU A 244 -3.04 -29.51 -0.92
C LEU A 244 -2.89 -29.05 0.55
N ILE A 245 -4.00 -28.95 1.29
CA ILE A 245 -3.96 -28.66 2.74
C ILE A 245 -3.18 -29.75 3.48
N LYS A 246 -3.43 -31.04 3.18
CA LYS A 246 -2.74 -32.11 3.91
C LYS A 246 -1.26 -32.23 3.55
N MET A 247 -0.89 -31.88 2.33
CA MET A 247 0.48 -31.82 1.86
C MET A 247 1.30 -30.79 2.66
N ARG A 248 0.70 -29.69 3.13
CA ARG A 248 1.35 -28.75 4.05
C ARG A 248 1.92 -29.44 5.28
N ASP A 249 1.11 -30.25 5.97
CA ASP A 249 1.52 -30.93 7.21
C ASP A 249 2.73 -31.82 6.95
N ALA A 250 2.70 -32.59 5.86
CA ALA A 250 3.81 -33.44 5.45
C ALA A 250 5.09 -32.62 5.17
N LEU A 251 4.96 -31.49 4.46
CA LEU A 251 6.08 -30.61 4.14
C LEU A 251 6.67 -29.90 5.36
N LEU A 252 5.85 -29.57 6.37
CA LEU A 252 6.29 -28.93 7.62
C LEU A 252 7.04 -29.90 8.54
N HIS A 253 6.66 -31.18 8.56
CA HIS A 253 7.28 -32.19 9.43
C HIS A 253 8.64 -32.70 8.96
N GLY A 254 9.32 -31.97 8.07
CA GLY A 254 10.70 -32.24 7.72
C GLY A 254 10.89 -33.19 6.53
N ASP A 255 9.87 -33.94 6.14
CA ASP A 255 10.01 -34.97 5.11
C ASP A 255 10.00 -34.40 3.69
N ILE A 256 11.11 -34.58 2.98
CA ILE A 256 11.30 -34.08 1.62
C ILE A 256 10.52 -34.90 0.58
N ASN A 257 9.90 -36.00 1.00
CA ASN A 257 9.28 -36.99 0.12
C ASN A 257 7.77 -36.78 -0.11
N ALA A 258 7.18 -35.68 0.39
CA ALA A 258 5.78 -35.38 0.10
C ALA A 258 5.52 -35.00 -1.38
N PHE A 259 6.58 -34.72 -2.15
CA PHE A 259 6.48 -34.38 -3.56
C PHE A 259 7.65 -34.91 -4.37
N LYS A 260 7.41 -35.05 -5.68
CA LYS A 260 8.38 -35.42 -6.71
C LYS A 260 8.50 -34.28 -7.71
N ILE A 261 9.70 -34.10 -8.27
CA ILE A 261 9.95 -33.15 -9.36
C ILE A 261 10.33 -33.97 -10.58
N GLU A 262 9.67 -33.70 -11.70
CA GLU A 262 10.05 -34.20 -13.01
C GLU A 262 10.51 -33.03 -13.87
N LEU A 263 11.77 -33.08 -14.32
CA LEU A 263 12.37 -32.06 -15.18
C LEU A 263 12.73 -32.70 -16.52
N ASN A 264 12.07 -32.27 -17.58
CA ASN A 264 12.36 -32.70 -18.94
C ASN A 264 12.90 -31.52 -19.73
N ALA A 265 14.22 -31.44 -19.89
CA ALA A 265 14.86 -30.45 -20.75
C ALA A 265 15.18 -31.05 -22.12
N ARG A 266 14.69 -30.40 -23.18
CA ARG A 266 14.92 -30.83 -24.57
C ARG A 266 15.75 -29.80 -25.30
N LEU A 267 16.63 -30.30 -26.17
CA LEU A 267 17.45 -29.49 -27.09
C LEU A 267 16.60 -28.85 -28.20
N GLU A 268 15.55 -29.55 -28.63
CA GLU A 268 14.52 -29.08 -29.55
C GLU A 268 13.15 -29.46 -28.97
N GLY A 269 12.23 -28.49 -28.85
CA GLY A 269 10.90 -28.66 -28.26
C GLY A 269 10.72 -27.96 -26.90
N GLU A 270 9.51 -28.03 -26.34
CA GLU A 270 9.20 -27.43 -25.03
C GLU A 270 9.85 -28.22 -23.89
N SER A 271 10.52 -27.50 -23.00
CA SER A 271 11.03 -28.05 -21.75
C SER A 271 9.96 -27.95 -20.68
N THR A 272 9.79 -29.00 -19.87
CA THR A 272 8.76 -29.06 -18.85
C THR A 272 9.35 -29.28 -17.46
N ALA A 273 8.77 -28.61 -16.46
CA ALA A 273 8.95 -28.95 -15.06
C ALA A 273 7.59 -29.23 -14.45
N ASN A 274 7.43 -30.43 -13.91
CA ASN A 274 6.23 -30.83 -13.20
C ASN A 274 6.59 -31.11 -11.75
N VAL A 275 5.66 -30.76 -10.86
CA VAL A 275 5.72 -31.10 -9.45
C VAL A 275 4.52 -31.98 -9.16
N PHE A 276 4.78 -33.16 -8.61
CA PHE A 276 3.75 -34.13 -8.28
C PHE A 276 3.68 -34.34 -6.78
N MET A 277 2.48 -34.52 -6.24
CA MET A 277 2.30 -35.01 -4.87
C MET A 277 2.64 -36.50 -4.83
N ASP A 278 3.56 -36.92 -3.95
CA ASP A 278 3.92 -38.33 -3.82
C ASP A 278 2.78 -39.10 -3.17
N ARG A 279 1.99 -39.81 -3.98
CA ARG A 279 0.80 -40.53 -3.56
C ARG A 279 1.11 -41.57 -2.49
N ASP A 280 2.12 -42.41 -2.73
CA ASP A 280 2.48 -43.51 -1.83
C ASP A 280 2.98 -42.98 -0.49
N TYR A 281 3.76 -41.90 -0.52
CA TYR A 281 4.16 -41.20 0.68
C TYR A 281 2.96 -40.65 1.44
N MET A 282 2.08 -39.92 0.76
CA MET A 282 0.91 -39.28 1.38
C MET A 282 -0.06 -40.31 1.97
N ILE A 283 -0.25 -41.47 1.32
CA ILE A 283 -1.04 -42.57 1.90
C ILE A 283 -0.40 -43.04 3.21
N LYS A 284 0.92 -43.33 3.21
CA LYS A 284 1.64 -43.81 4.40
C LYS A 284 1.61 -42.80 5.54
N PHE A 285 1.88 -41.53 5.23
CA PHE A 285 1.86 -40.42 6.18
C PHE A 285 0.50 -40.31 6.88
N ASN A 286 -0.58 -40.56 6.15
CA ASN A 286 -1.95 -40.39 6.65
C ASN A 286 -2.60 -41.67 7.19
N ARG A 287 -1.92 -42.83 7.21
CA ARG A 287 -2.53 -44.09 7.71
C ARG A 287 -3.05 -44.02 9.14
N ALA A 288 -2.47 -43.16 9.99
CA ALA A 288 -2.87 -42.95 11.37
C ALA A 288 -3.66 -41.64 11.58
N ALA A 289 -4.02 -40.94 10.50
CA ALA A 289 -4.80 -39.72 10.55
C ALA A 289 -6.16 -39.99 11.24
N ARG A 290 -6.57 -39.08 12.11
CA ARG A 290 -7.87 -39.14 12.82
C ARG A 290 -8.92 -38.23 12.18
N GLU A 291 -8.48 -37.43 11.23
CA GLU A 291 -9.28 -36.46 10.49
C GLU A 291 -10.25 -37.18 9.56
N LYS A 292 -11.56 -37.10 9.88
CA LYS A 292 -12.62 -37.77 9.11
C LYS A 292 -12.78 -37.26 7.68
N TRP A 293 -12.33 -36.03 7.42
CA TRP A 293 -12.41 -35.41 6.11
C TRP A 293 -11.33 -35.92 5.14
N ILE A 294 -10.26 -36.58 5.63
CA ILE A 294 -9.25 -37.21 4.77
C ILE A 294 -9.77 -38.53 4.20
N LYS A 295 -9.92 -38.58 2.88
CA LYS A 295 -10.39 -39.75 2.14
C LYS A 295 -9.23 -40.51 1.51
N ILE A 296 -8.54 -41.32 2.32
CA ILE A 296 -7.37 -42.12 1.86
C ILE A 296 -7.75 -43.05 0.70
N THR A 297 -8.95 -43.63 0.75
CA THR A 297 -9.45 -44.54 -0.29
C THR A 297 -9.57 -43.88 -1.66
N GLU A 298 -9.86 -42.57 -1.74
CA GLU A 298 -9.88 -41.84 -3.01
C GLU A 298 -8.46 -41.71 -3.58
N LEU A 299 -7.46 -41.48 -2.73
CA LEU A 299 -6.05 -41.42 -3.15
C LEU A 299 -5.51 -42.82 -3.50
N GLU A 300 -5.96 -43.86 -2.82
CA GLU A 300 -5.62 -45.26 -3.17
C GLU A 300 -6.20 -45.68 -4.52
N ALA A 301 -7.36 -45.14 -4.90
CA ALA A 301 -8.07 -45.51 -6.13
C ALA A 301 -7.43 -44.97 -7.41
N ILE A 302 -6.63 -43.89 -7.33
CA ILE A 302 -5.86 -43.38 -8.47
C ILE A 302 -4.54 -44.14 -8.62
N ASP A 303 -4.06 -44.29 -9.85
CA ASP A 303 -2.84 -45.04 -10.22
C ASP A 303 -1.66 -44.16 -10.63
N TYR A 304 -1.81 -42.84 -10.50
CA TYR A 304 -0.79 -41.83 -10.80
C TYR A 304 -0.56 -40.88 -9.63
N ASP A 305 0.60 -40.21 -9.62
CA ASP A 305 0.88 -39.11 -8.69
C ASP A 305 0.21 -37.82 -9.20
N PRO A 306 -0.67 -37.17 -8.42
CA PRO A 306 -1.35 -35.94 -8.85
C PRO A 306 -0.37 -34.79 -9.12
N SER A 307 -0.56 -34.08 -10.23
CA SER A 307 0.16 -32.85 -10.56
C SER A 307 -0.28 -31.73 -9.63
N VAL A 308 0.66 -31.16 -8.88
CA VAL A 308 0.36 -30.08 -7.92
C VAL A 308 -0.17 -28.83 -8.65
N LEU A 309 0.36 -28.52 -9.84
CA LEU A 309 -0.14 -27.40 -10.64
C LEU A 309 -1.59 -27.60 -11.07
N ASP A 310 -1.96 -28.82 -11.47
CA ASP A 310 -3.33 -29.13 -11.86
C ASP A 310 -4.26 -29.12 -10.64
N MET A 311 -3.79 -29.62 -9.50
CA MET A 311 -4.53 -29.53 -8.23
C MET A 311 -4.80 -28.07 -7.84
N ILE A 312 -3.79 -27.19 -7.93
CA ILE A 312 -3.95 -25.76 -7.63
C ILE A 312 -4.99 -25.13 -8.57
N LYS A 313 -4.86 -25.39 -9.87
CA LYS A 313 -5.78 -24.87 -10.89
C LYS A 313 -7.22 -25.37 -10.69
N ALA A 314 -7.39 -26.63 -10.28
CA ALA A 314 -8.69 -27.22 -10.00
C ALA A 314 -9.34 -26.65 -8.72
N ALA A 315 -8.53 -26.37 -7.68
CA ALA A 315 -9.02 -25.82 -6.42
C ALA A 315 -9.38 -24.32 -6.50
N GLN A 316 -8.67 -23.53 -7.31
CA GLN A 316 -8.86 -22.08 -7.41
C GLN A 316 -10.32 -21.62 -7.59
N PRO A 317 -11.11 -22.11 -8.56
CA PRO A 317 -12.49 -21.66 -8.74
C PRO A 317 -13.38 -21.98 -7.53
N GLN A 318 -13.13 -23.09 -6.83
CA GLN A 318 -13.89 -23.47 -5.64
C GLN A 318 -13.52 -22.61 -4.42
N ILE A 319 -12.26 -22.17 -4.33
CA ILE A 319 -11.82 -21.22 -3.31
C ILE A 319 -12.42 -19.84 -3.57
N ALA A 320 -12.52 -19.41 -4.83
CA ALA A 320 -13.18 -18.16 -5.19
C ALA A 320 -14.68 -18.19 -4.84
N GLU A 321 -15.40 -19.25 -5.21
CA GLU A 321 -16.81 -19.42 -4.84
C GLU A 321 -17.01 -19.45 -3.32
N LEU A 322 -16.11 -20.10 -2.59
CA LEU A 322 -16.10 -20.08 -1.12
C LEU A 322 -15.92 -18.66 -0.58
N GLN A 323 -15.04 -17.85 -1.17
CA GLN A 323 -14.84 -16.47 -0.75
C GLN A 323 -16.10 -15.63 -0.96
N ASP A 324 -16.75 -15.75 -2.13
CA ASP A 324 -18.01 -15.03 -2.39
C ASP A 324 -19.08 -15.36 -1.32
N GLN A 325 -19.13 -16.61 -0.88
CA GLN A 325 -20.04 -17.05 0.19
C GLN A 325 -19.64 -16.53 1.58
N LEU A 326 -18.33 -16.44 1.87
CA LEU A 326 -17.82 -15.85 3.10
C LEU A 326 -18.09 -14.34 3.15
N ASP A 327 -17.91 -13.64 2.03
CA ASP A 327 -18.18 -12.21 1.93
C ASP A 327 -19.66 -11.90 2.09
N ALA A 328 -20.56 -12.76 1.59
CA ALA A 328 -21.99 -12.63 1.86
C ALA A 328 -22.35 -12.80 3.35
N ILE A 329 -21.56 -13.54 4.13
CA ILE A 329 -21.73 -13.67 5.58
C ILE A 329 -21.17 -12.45 6.31
N LEU A 330 -19.96 -12.01 5.94
CA LEU A 330 -19.24 -10.91 6.61
C LEU A 330 -19.79 -9.53 6.23
N TYR A 331 -20.25 -9.36 5.00
CA TYR A 331 -20.64 -8.08 4.41
C TYR A 331 -22.01 -8.17 3.71
N PRO A 332 -23.10 -8.47 4.46
CA PRO A 332 -24.42 -8.65 3.87
C PRO A 332 -24.98 -7.38 3.20
N ASP A 333 -24.57 -6.20 3.67
CA ASP A 333 -25.07 -4.90 3.21
C ASP A 333 -24.19 -4.28 2.11
N ILE A 334 -23.31 -5.07 1.47
CA ILE A 334 -22.29 -4.52 0.56
C ILE A 334 -22.85 -3.73 -0.61
N ALA A 335 -23.99 -4.14 -1.17
CA ALA A 335 -24.62 -3.43 -2.29
C ALA A 335 -25.07 -2.02 -1.87
N ASP A 336 -25.54 -1.88 -0.63
CA ASP A 336 -25.92 -0.59 -0.06
C ASP A 336 -24.67 0.23 0.26
N ASP A 337 -23.63 -0.38 0.84
CA ASP A 337 -22.36 0.29 1.12
C ASP A 337 -21.70 0.83 -0.18
N VAL A 338 -21.75 0.08 -1.28
CA VAL A 338 -21.26 0.53 -2.61
C VAL A 338 -22.15 1.61 -3.22
N ALA A 339 -23.46 1.57 -3.00
CA ALA A 339 -24.35 2.63 -3.48
C ALA A 339 -24.17 3.94 -2.69
N THR A 340 -23.76 3.83 -1.43
CA THR A 340 -23.48 4.97 -0.56
C THR A 340 -22.18 5.67 -0.93
N VAL A 341 -21.11 4.95 -1.30
CA VAL A 341 -19.79 5.54 -1.66
C VAL A 341 -19.73 5.94 -3.14
#